data_AF-A0A2W7SVZ9-F1
#
_entry.id   AF-A0A2W7SVZ9-F1
#
_cell.length_a   1.000
_cell.length_b   1.000
_cell.length_c   1.000
_cell.angle_alpha   90.00
_cell.angle_beta   90.00
_cell.angle_gamma   90.00
#
_symmetry.space_group_name_H-M   'P 1'
#
loop_
_entity.id
_entity.type
_entity.pdbx_description
1 polymer ?
#
loop_
_entity_poly.entity_id
_entity_poly.type
_entity_poly.pdbx_seq_one_letter_code
_entity_poly.pdbx_strand_id
1 'polypeptide(L)'
;MGTYKGIIKLHVNLREFWPSVNSDVFKVLKPNDEVEISHAVIGEPYLDSDIWYVLTNHSFVWSKAVYASSEIPLIDKKIIVTADDIGIVDQIDVGAQIALKEGWINSLAVLVNRPDDPKEEYLKRFAETLKNHNRNGSSKSLFETTHIGLHFTITSGEPVSDWSRIWRLVDDDHKFLNFRKFDKKFENSDYVDQIKLEFLAQYEKFKRIFGREPDHLTSHHDVLTFNNPLFHFMHAWSREKGIPLRNHRFLPSSKRFWYDTIALTQVNLPSISTMNSWETGFGEAEFESPQHTVVEHYGPIPPFGVTCYESTKRKKQEKLIKWTSDFLVSTDSCREIVIHLIKTDFRDQREFVEFYDPLRSTYPGIEIKYFDGRAAEYLSLHEKRPWTTHPALDLSPAYFRPFMKSDDCRALKV
;
A
#
# COMPACT_ATOMS: atom_id res chain seq x y z
N MET A 1 -8.58 -21.96 -3.47
CA MET A 1 -7.68 -23.12 -3.46
C MET A 1 -8.43 -24.33 -2.90
N GLY A 2 -8.06 -25.55 -3.31
CA GLY A 2 -8.60 -26.77 -2.70
C GLY A 2 -8.03 -27.00 -1.30
N THR A 3 -8.68 -27.90 -0.54
CA THR A 3 -8.21 -28.37 0.76
C THR A 3 -7.47 -29.70 0.58
N TYR A 4 -6.37 -29.89 1.30
CA TYR A 4 -5.53 -31.09 1.23
C TYR A 4 -5.60 -31.85 2.56
N LYS A 5 -5.54 -33.18 2.51
CA LYS A 5 -5.53 -34.02 3.72
C LYS A 5 -4.10 -34.32 4.16
N GLY A 6 -3.85 -34.20 5.46
CA GLY A 6 -2.59 -34.57 6.10
C GLY A 6 -2.81 -35.53 7.26
N ILE A 7 -1.83 -36.39 7.51
CA ILE A 7 -1.78 -37.29 8.67
C ILE A 7 -0.53 -36.94 9.49
N ILE A 8 -0.70 -36.72 10.78
CA ILE A 8 0.41 -36.40 11.68
C ILE A 8 1.32 -37.63 11.88
N LYS A 9 2.63 -37.46 11.72
CA LYS A 9 3.64 -38.52 11.88
C LYS A 9 4.29 -38.56 13.27
N LEU A 10 4.30 -37.44 13.99
CA LEU A 10 4.97 -37.27 15.28
C LEU A 10 4.19 -36.30 16.16
N HIS A 11 4.41 -36.34 17.47
CA HIS A 11 3.79 -35.37 18.39
C HIS A 11 4.22 -33.95 18.02
N VAL A 12 3.25 -33.09 17.68
CA VAL A 12 3.54 -31.74 17.17
C VAL A 12 2.59 -30.70 17.75
N ASN A 13 3.11 -29.51 18.00
CA ASN A 13 2.32 -28.36 18.41
C ASN A 13 1.81 -27.62 17.17
N LEU A 14 0.49 -27.42 17.10
CA LEU A 14 -0.11 -26.39 16.29
C LEU A 14 0.22 -25.02 16.89
N ARG A 15 0.60 -24.09 16.03
CA ARG A 15 1.01 -22.74 16.41
C ARG A 15 -0.07 -21.74 16.04
N GLU A 16 -0.34 -20.82 16.95
CA GLU A 16 -1.23 -19.69 16.74
C GLU A 16 -0.42 -18.52 16.16
N PHE A 17 -1.07 -17.65 15.38
CA PHE A 17 -0.55 -16.38 14.83
C PHE A 17 0.61 -16.43 13.82
N TRP A 18 1.61 -17.30 14.02
CA TRP A 18 2.87 -17.33 13.26
C TRP A 18 3.34 -18.75 12.91
N PRO A 19 3.96 -18.96 11.73
CA PRO A 19 4.64 -20.19 11.35
C PRO A 19 6.02 -20.28 12.04
N SER A 20 6.00 -20.44 13.37
CA SER A 20 7.20 -20.39 14.22
C SER A 20 7.04 -21.29 15.44
N VAL A 21 8.12 -21.99 15.82
CA VAL A 21 8.14 -22.81 17.05
C VAL A 21 8.13 -21.98 18.34
N ASN A 22 8.44 -20.69 18.23
CA ASN A 22 8.40 -19.74 19.32
C ASN A 22 7.01 -19.08 19.48
N SER A 23 6.08 -19.36 18.56
CA SER A 23 4.71 -18.89 18.68
C SER A 23 3.89 -19.71 19.67
N ASP A 24 2.81 -19.10 20.17
CA ASP A 24 1.90 -19.71 21.12
C ASP A 24 1.34 -21.04 20.61
N VAL A 25 1.20 -22.00 21.52
CA VAL A 25 0.68 -23.33 21.20
C VAL A 25 -0.85 -23.28 21.22
N PHE A 26 -1.46 -23.51 20.07
CA PHE A 26 -2.91 -23.62 19.94
C PHE A 26 -3.42 -24.98 20.43
N LYS A 27 -2.78 -26.07 19.98
CA LYS A 27 -3.16 -27.45 20.29
C LYS A 27 -1.99 -28.40 20.05
N VAL A 28 -1.91 -29.49 20.80
CA VAL A 28 -0.98 -30.59 20.52
C VAL A 28 -1.68 -31.69 19.73
N LEU A 29 -1.06 -32.15 18.65
CA LEU A 29 -1.51 -33.31 17.86
C LEU A 29 -0.61 -34.51 18.07
N LYS A 30 -1.19 -35.70 17.92
CA LYS A 30 -0.55 -37.01 18.09
C LYS A 30 -0.39 -37.71 16.74
N PRO A 31 0.52 -38.69 16.64
CA PRO A 31 0.60 -39.54 15.45
C PRO A 31 -0.77 -40.13 15.08
N ASN A 32 -1.08 -40.14 13.78
CA ASN A 32 -2.35 -40.54 13.16
C ASN A 32 -3.52 -39.56 13.32
N ASP A 33 -3.34 -38.42 13.99
CA ASP A 33 -4.34 -37.34 13.90
C ASP A 33 -4.45 -36.85 12.45
N GLU A 34 -5.67 -36.61 11.98
CA GLU A 34 -5.94 -36.02 10.66
C GLU A 34 -5.97 -34.50 10.74
N VAL A 35 -5.45 -33.85 9.70
CA VAL A 35 -5.50 -32.40 9.53
C VAL A 35 -5.94 -32.02 8.12
N GLU A 36 -6.59 -30.88 8.02
CA GLU A 36 -6.93 -30.25 6.74
C GLU A 36 -5.99 -29.07 6.49
N ILE A 37 -5.20 -29.17 5.42
CA ILE A 37 -4.20 -28.20 5.01
C ILE A 37 -4.80 -27.31 3.93
N SER A 38 -4.64 -25.99 4.08
CA SER A 38 -4.99 -25.00 3.07
C SER A 38 -3.87 -24.82 2.04
N HIS A 39 -2.66 -24.49 2.53
CA HIS A 39 -1.49 -24.22 1.71
C HIS A 39 -0.22 -24.29 2.58
N ALA A 40 0.95 -24.12 1.97
CA ALA A 40 2.22 -24.00 2.64
C ALA A 40 2.75 -22.56 2.57
N VAL A 41 3.52 -22.16 3.58
CA VAL A 41 4.24 -20.87 3.64
C VAL A 41 5.66 -21.09 4.14
N ILE A 42 6.55 -20.15 3.84
CA ILE A 42 7.85 -20.05 4.50
C ILE A 42 7.63 -19.51 5.92
N GLY A 43 8.33 -20.09 6.89
CA GLY A 43 8.23 -19.74 8.30
C GLY A 43 9.60 -19.55 8.95
N GLU A 44 9.65 -19.59 10.28
CA GLU A 44 10.91 -19.73 10.99
C GLU A 44 11.55 -21.09 10.63
N PRO A 45 12.84 -21.12 10.24
CA PRO A 45 13.57 -22.37 10.05
C PRO A 45 13.54 -23.22 11.33
N TYR A 46 13.12 -24.47 11.20
CA TYR A 46 13.12 -25.42 12.30
C TYR A 46 13.65 -26.77 11.83
N LEU A 47 14.71 -27.25 12.50
CA LEU A 47 15.47 -28.44 12.10
C LEU A 47 15.93 -28.34 10.63
N ASP A 48 15.42 -29.19 9.75
CA ASP A 48 15.80 -29.34 8.34
C ASP A 48 14.83 -28.66 7.35
N SER A 49 13.90 -27.82 7.84
CA SER A 49 12.89 -27.18 6.99
C SER A 49 12.36 -25.87 7.58
N ASP A 50 12.18 -24.89 6.71
CA ASP A 50 11.48 -23.62 6.97
C ASP A 50 10.04 -23.63 6.44
N ILE A 51 9.57 -24.74 5.87
CA ILE A 51 8.21 -24.87 5.37
C ILE A 51 7.23 -25.21 6.50
N TRP A 52 6.15 -24.44 6.56
CA TRP A 52 5.02 -24.63 7.48
C TRP A 52 3.72 -24.78 6.68
N TYR A 53 2.85 -25.67 7.14
CA TYR A 53 1.50 -25.80 6.59
C TYR A 53 0.53 -24.92 7.36
N VAL A 54 -0.28 -24.18 6.61
CA VAL A 54 -1.43 -23.43 7.12
C VAL A 54 -2.64 -24.36 7.07
N LEU A 55 -3.28 -24.57 8.21
CA LEU A 55 -4.46 -25.43 8.33
C LEU A 55 -5.75 -24.63 8.10
N THR A 56 -6.85 -25.31 7.76
CA THR A 56 -8.16 -24.66 7.50
C THR A 56 -8.75 -23.97 8.72
N ASN A 57 -8.27 -24.27 9.93
CA ASN A 57 -8.61 -23.59 11.17
C ASN A 57 -7.70 -22.37 11.48
N HIS A 58 -6.91 -21.91 10.50
CA HIS A 58 -6.00 -20.76 10.61
C HIS A 58 -4.86 -20.94 11.62
N SER A 59 -4.46 -22.19 11.89
CA SER A 59 -3.25 -22.50 12.67
C SER A 59 -2.12 -23.00 11.77
N PHE A 60 -0.90 -23.02 12.30
CA PHE A 60 0.29 -23.49 11.58
C PHE A 60 0.82 -24.80 12.16
N VAL A 61 1.34 -25.67 11.30
CA VAL A 61 2.05 -26.89 11.69
C VAL A 61 3.33 -27.04 10.88
N TRP A 62 4.42 -27.46 11.53
CA TRP A 62 5.68 -27.69 10.83
C TRP A 62 5.51 -28.84 9.82
N SER A 63 5.84 -28.58 8.55
CA SER A 63 5.47 -29.46 7.42
C SER A 63 5.98 -30.89 7.56
N LYS A 64 7.20 -31.07 8.08
CA LYS A 64 7.83 -32.40 8.24
C LYS A 64 7.14 -33.28 9.27
N ALA A 65 6.34 -32.71 10.18
CA ALA A 65 5.51 -33.47 11.11
C ALA A 65 4.26 -34.08 10.45
N VAL A 66 3.96 -33.71 9.19
CA VAL A 66 2.75 -34.11 8.48
C VAL A 66 3.11 -34.94 7.25
N TYR A 67 2.37 -36.01 7.02
CA TYR A 67 2.35 -36.73 5.76
C TYR A 67 1.16 -36.21 4.95
N ALA A 68 1.41 -35.57 3.81
CA ALA A 68 0.37 -35.17 2.86
C ALA A 68 0.36 -36.15 1.67
N SER A 69 -0.83 -36.55 1.22
CA SER A 69 -0.98 -37.48 0.08
C SER A 69 -0.75 -36.83 -1.28
N SER A 70 -0.55 -35.51 -1.31
CA SER A 70 -0.33 -34.70 -2.51
C SER A 70 0.59 -33.53 -2.18
N GLU A 71 1.16 -32.92 -3.22
CA GLU A 71 1.96 -31.71 -3.08
C GLU A 71 1.09 -30.55 -2.57
N ILE A 72 1.57 -29.88 -1.53
CA ILE A 72 0.90 -28.72 -0.95
C ILE A 72 1.45 -27.46 -1.63
N PRO A 73 0.60 -26.60 -2.20
CA PRO A 73 1.06 -25.40 -2.88
C PRO A 73 1.74 -24.45 -1.88
N LEU A 74 2.97 -24.05 -2.18
CA LEU A 74 3.69 -23.02 -1.45
C LEU A 74 3.26 -21.65 -1.94
N ILE A 75 2.81 -20.79 -1.01
CA ILE A 75 2.54 -19.39 -1.27
C ILE A 75 3.69 -18.57 -0.70
N ASP A 76 4.48 -17.98 -1.60
CA ASP A 76 5.47 -16.98 -1.23
C ASP A 76 4.76 -15.67 -0.85
N LYS A 77 5.05 -15.14 0.33
CA LYS A 77 4.33 -14.03 0.97
C LYS A 77 5.12 -12.73 0.79
N LYS A 78 4.58 -11.82 0.00
CA LYS A 78 5.19 -10.51 -0.31
C LYS A 78 4.40 -9.37 0.32
N ILE A 79 5.08 -8.50 1.07
CA ILE A 79 4.48 -7.29 1.62
C ILE A 79 5.03 -6.06 0.89
N ILE A 80 4.11 -5.17 0.50
CA ILE A 80 4.42 -3.80 0.08
C ILE A 80 3.95 -2.87 1.20
N VAL A 81 4.82 -1.99 1.67
CA VAL A 81 4.47 -0.96 2.67
C VAL A 81 4.72 0.40 2.03
N THR A 82 3.64 1.09 1.69
CA THR A 82 3.65 2.32 0.90
C THR A 82 3.41 3.54 1.77
N ALA A 83 4.35 4.48 1.76
CA ALA A 83 4.12 5.82 2.31
C ALA A 83 3.46 6.73 1.26
N ASP A 84 2.28 7.23 1.59
CA ASP A 84 1.52 8.16 0.77
C ASP A 84 1.89 9.63 1.04
N ASP A 85 1.45 10.52 0.16
CA ASP A 85 1.61 11.99 0.20
C ASP A 85 3.06 12.51 0.14
N ILE A 86 3.95 11.78 -0.53
CA ILE A 86 5.35 12.19 -0.69
C ILE A 86 5.45 13.35 -1.70
N GLY A 87 6.32 14.31 -1.42
CA GLY A 87 6.70 15.39 -2.33
C GLY A 87 6.20 16.77 -1.92
N ILE A 88 5.33 16.87 -0.91
CA ILE A 88 4.65 18.13 -0.55
C ILE A 88 5.16 18.71 0.77
N VAL A 89 5.26 17.89 1.82
CA VAL A 89 5.63 18.35 3.17
C VAL A 89 6.98 17.75 3.55
N ASP A 90 7.96 18.60 3.83
CA ASP A 90 9.34 18.20 4.07
C ASP A 90 9.47 17.17 5.21
N GLN A 91 8.71 17.32 6.29
CA GLN A 91 8.71 16.39 7.43
C GLN A 91 8.13 15.02 7.09
N ILE A 92 7.21 14.95 6.12
CA ILE A 92 6.68 13.69 5.58
C ILE A 92 7.78 13.01 4.76
N ASP A 93 8.39 13.77 3.84
CA ASP A 93 9.42 13.29 2.94
C ASP A 93 10.67 12.79 3.69
N VAL A 94 11.14 13.55 4.68
CA VAL A 94 12.25 13.16 5.56
C VAL A 94 11.89 11.91 6.37
N GLY A 95 10.66 11.83 6.88
CA GLY A 95 10.18 10.64 7.60
C GLY A 95 10.19 9.40 6.72
N ALA A 96 9.75 9.51 5.47
CA ALA A 96 9.76 8.43 4.50
C ALA A 96 11.18 8.01 4.10
N GLN A 97 12.09 8.97 3.88
CA GLN A 97 13.50 8.66 3.58
C GLN A 97 14.18 7.88 4.71
N ILE A 98 13.94 8.26 5.97
CA ILE A 98 14.44 7.52 7.14
C ILE A 98 13.81 6.13 7.18
N ALA A 99 12.50 6.02 7.01
CA ALA A 99 11.80 4.74 7.01
C ALA A 99 12.29 3.80 5.90
N LEU A 100 12.62 4.30 4.71
CA LEU A 100 13.25 3.52 3.64
C LEU A 100 14.65 3.07 4.00
N LYS A 101 15.48 4.00 4.52
CA LYS A 101 16.85 3.72 4.92
C LYS A 101 16.92 2.62 5.98
N GLU A 102 16.03 2.65 6.95
CA GLU A 102 15.95 1.66 8.02
C GLU A 102 15.14 0.40 7.64
N GLY A 103 14.63 0.31 6.41
CA GLY A 103 13.88 -0.83 5.91
C GLY A 103 12.54 -1.06 6.62
N TRP A 104 11.90 0.01 7.11
CA TRP A 104 10.55 -0.06 7.67
C TRP A 104 9.50 -0.18 6.56
N ILE A 105 9.80 0.43 5.41
CA ILE A 105 8.92 0.56 4.24
C ILE A 105 9.72 0.24 2.98
N ASN A 106 9.05 -0.09 1.87
CA ASN A 106 9.69 -0.38 0.57
C ASN A 106 9.00 0.29 -0.61
N SER A 107 8.01 1.15 -0.36
CA SER A 107 7.23 1.80 -1.40
C SER A 107 6.88 3.24 -1.03
N LEU A 108 6.86 4.12 -2.04
CA LEU A 108 6.45 5.52 -1.95
C LEU A 108 5.39 5.82 -3.00
N ALA A 109 4.37 6.60 -2.64
CA ALA A 109 3.44 7.19 -3.57
C ALA A 109 3.66 8.72 -3.60
N VAL A 110 4.13 9.23 -4.75
CA VAL A 110 4.59 10.61 -4.91
C VAL A 110 3.56 11.51 -5.59
N LEU A 111 3.22 12.62 -4.94
CA LEU A 111 2.51 13.75 -5.51
C LEU A 111 3.51 14.63 -6.28
N VAL A 112 3.25 14.84 -7.57
CA VAL A 112 4.20 15.56 -8.46
C VAL A 112 3.88 17.04 -8.63
N ASN A 113 2.78 17.51 -8.05
CA ASN A 113 2.26 18.87 -8.20
C ASN A 113 2.58 19.76 -6.98
N ARG A 114 3.78 19.63 -6.42
CA ARG A 114 4.28 20.50 -5.33
C ARG A 114 4.09 21.99 -5.69
N PRO A 115 3.55 22.82 -4.77
CA PRO A 115 3.37 24.26 -5.03
C PRO A 115 4.73 24.97 -5.06
N ASP A 116 4.78 26.11 -5.73
CA ASP A 116 5.96 26.99 -5.79
C ASP A 116 7.26 26.30 -6.25
N ASP A 117 7.16 25.21 -7.02
CA ASP A 117 8.29 24.45 -7.57
C ASP A 117 8.26 24.40 -9.11
N PRO A 118 8.32 25.55 -9.82
CA PRO A 118 8.11 25.62 -11.27
C PRO A 118 9.18 24.88 -12.09
N LYS A 119 10.33 24.58 -11.50
CA LYS A 119 11.44 23.84 -12.13
C LYS A 119 11.58 22.42 -11.63
N GLU A 120 10.67 21.97 -10.76
CA GLU A 120 10.68 20.63 -10.16
C GLU A 120 11.96 20.37 -9.35
N GLU A 121 12.61 21.42 -8.83
CA GLU A 121 13.92 21.36 -8.17
C GLU A 121 13.83 20.56 -6.87
N TYR A 122 12.73 20.68 -6.13
CA TYR A 122 12.54 19.94 -4.90
C TYR A 122 12.44 18.44 -5.17
N LEU A 123 11.55 18.03 -6.10
CA LEU A 123 11.35 16.62 -6.40
C LEU A 123 12.56 15.99 -7.09
N LYS A 124 13.30 16.74 -7.92
CA LYS A 124 14.58 16.30 -8.49
C LYS A 124 15.60 16.03 -7.38
N ARG A 125 15.74 16.95 -6.41
CA ARG A 125 16.60 16.74 -5.22
C ARG A 125 16.15 15.56 -4.36
N PHE A 126 14.84 15.35 -4.21
CA PHE A 126 14.30 14.19 -3.53
C PHE A 126 14.72 12.88 -4.23
N ALA A 127 14.55 12.81 -5.56
CA ALA A 127 14.99 11.66 -6.36
C ALA A 127 16.51 11.44 -6.31
N GLU A 128 17.32 12.50 -6.35
CA GLU A 128 18.78 12.45 -6.17
C GLU A 128 19.16 11.93 -4.78
N THR A 129 18.45 12.35 -3.74
CA THR A 129 18.66 11.86 -2.37
C THR A 129 18.45 10.36 -2.29
N LEU A 130 17.41 9.83 -2.93
CA LEU A 130 17.18 8.38 -3.00
C LEU A 130 18.29 7.64 -3.76
N LYS A 131 18.87 8.25 -4.80
CA LYS A 131 19.98 7.66 -5.58
C LYS A 131 21.30 7.65 -4.80
N ASN A 132 21.53 8.67 -3.96
CA ASN A 132 22.81 8.87 -3.28
C ASN A 132 22.90 8.24 -1.89
N HIS A 133 21.78 7.72 -1.36
CA HIS A 133 21.75 7.04 -0.06
C HIS A 133 21.41 5.57 -0.24
N ASN A 134 22.02 4.72 0.59
CA ASN A 134 21.77 3.29 0.59
C ASN A 134 20.82 2.89 1.72
N ARG A 135 20.10 1.78 1.52
CA ARG A 135 19.38 1.11 2.61
C ARG A 135 20.39 0.51 3.58
N ASN A 136 20.17 0.65 4.88
CA ASN A 136 21.03 0.06 5.90
C ASN A 136 21.12 -1.47 5.70
N GLY A 137 22.34 -2.00 5.74
CA GLY A 137 22.61 -3.42 5.46
C GLY A 137 22.58 -3.80 3.98
N SER A 138 22.49 -2.84 3.06
CA SER A 138 22.50 -3.06 1.61
C SER A 138 23.53 -2.14 0.92
N SER A 139 24.14 -2.64 -0.16
CA SER A 139 24.98 -1.82 -1.05
C SER A 139 24.18 -1.05 -2.11
N LYS A 140 22.88 -1.37 -2.25
CA LYS A 140 21.98 -0.74 -3.22
C LYS A 140 21.43 0.58 -2.68
N SER A 141 21.23 1.54 -3.59
CA SER A 141 20.63 2.82 -3.27
C SER A 141 19.15 2.68 -2.87
N LEU A 142 18.60 3.66 -2.16
CA LEU A 142 17.16 3.69 -1.87
C LEU A 142 16.35 3.72 -3.17
N PHE A 143 16.84 4.39 -4.20
CA PHE A 143 16.20 4.43 -5.51
C PHE A 143 16.07 3.04 -6.15
N GLU A 144 17.04 2.15 -5.92
CA GLU A 144 17.02 0.76 -6.41
C GLU A 144 16.22 -0.20 -5.52
N THR A 145 16.11 0.09 -4.22
CA THR A 145 15.39 -0.79 -3.26
C THR A 145 13.95 -0.37 -3.00
N THR A 146 13.45 0.66 -3.68
CA THR A 146 12.13 1.26 -3.43
C THR A 146 11.25 1.21 -4.67
N HIS A 147 10.01 0.78 -4.48
CA HIS A 147 8.93 1.01 -5.44
C HIS A 147 8.50 2.47 -5.37
N ILE A 148 8.74 3.26 -6.41
CA ILE A 148 8.38 4.68 -6.48
C ILE A 148 7.21 4.79 -7.45
N GLY A 149 6.03 5.08 -6.91
CA GLY A 149 4.79 5.21 -7.66
C GLY A 149 4.31 6.64 -7.81
N LEU A 150 3.45 6.86 -8.79
CA LEU A 150 2.71 8.11 -8.94
C LEU A 150 1.47 8.08 -8.05
N HIS A 151 1.38 9.03 -7.12
CA HIS A 151 0.17 9.31 -6.35
C HIS A 151 -0.64 10.37 -7.10
N PHE A 152 -1.49 9.91 -8.03
CA PHE A 152 -2.29 10.82 -8.84
C PHE A 152 -3.26 11.64 -7.97
N THR A 153 -3.42 12.94 -8.25
CA THR A 153 -4.39 13.77 -7.54
C THR A 153 -5.16 14.71 -8.47
N ILE A 154 -6.45 14.88 -8.17
CA ILE A 154 -7.31 15.96 -8.69
C ILE A 154 -8.06 16.63 -7.54
N THR A 155 -7.54 16.51 -6.33
CA THR A 155 -8.21 16.96 -5.09
C THR A 155 -7.30 17.72 -4.16
N SER A 156 -6.05 17.98 -4.57
CA SER A 156 -5.09 18.71 -3.76
C SER A 156 -4.06 19.46 -4.58
N GLY A 157 -3.78 20.69 -4.17
CA GLY A 157 -2.87 21.59 -4.86
C GLY A 157 -3.40 22.15 -6.18
N GLU A 158 -2.48 22.60 -7.01
CA GLU A 158 -2.72 23.10 -8.37
C GLU A 158 -2.51 21.96 -9.39
N PRO A 159 -3.15 22.04 -10.57
CA PRO A 159 -2.91 21.07 -11.64
C PRO A 159 -1.54 21.20 -12.28
N VAL A 160 -1.07 20.11 -12.86
CA VAL A 160 0.11 20.12 -13.73
C VAL A 160 -0.25 20.58 -15.14
N SER A 161 -1.44 20.23 -15.62
CA SER A 161 -1.96 20.73 -16.88
C SER A 161 -2.43 22.18 -16.79
N ASP A 162 -2.56 22.83 -17.94
CA ASP A 162 -3.17 24.16 -18.03
C ASP A 162 -4.60 24.10 -17.50
N TRP A 163 -4.86 24.84 -16.42
CA TRP A 163 -6.14 24.89 -15.72
C TRP A 163 -7.30 25.24 -16.67
N SER A 164 -7.07 26.00 -17.73
CA SER A 164 -8.11 26.38 -18.70
C SER A 164 -8.62 25.19 -19.51
N ARG A 165 -7.79 24.14 -19.65
CA ARG A 165 -8.14 22.88 -20.31
C ARG A 165 -8.84 21.89 -19.38
N ILE A 166 -8.76 22.12 -18.07
CA ILE A 166 -9.37 21.28 -17.03
C ILE A 166 -10.26 22.09 -16.08
N TRP A 167 -10.88 23.16 -16.59
CA TRP A 167 -11.60 24.18 -15.82
C TRP A 167 -12.69 23.64 -14.89
N ARG A 168 -13.18 22.40 -15.11
CA ARG A 168 -14.17 21.75 -14.25
C ARG A 168 -13.58 21.13 -12.98
N LEU A 169 -12.27 20.92 -12.96
CA LEU A 169 -11.55 20.27 -11.86
C LEU A 169 -10.97 21.29 -10.87
N VAL A 170 -10.98 22.57 -11.21
CA VAL A 170 -10.38 23.65 -10.42
C VAL A 170 -11.40 24.66 -9.93
N ASP A 171 -11.03 25.43 -8.90
CA ASP A 171 -11.76 26.61 -8.42
C ASP A 171 -11.25 27.90 -9.08
N ASP A 172 -11.79 29.04 -8.63
CA ASP A 172 -11.46 30.38 -9.13
C ASP A 172 -10.00 30.80 -8.84
N ASP A 173 -9.34 30.15 -7.89
CA ASP A 173 -7.91 30.33 -7.60
C ASP A 173 -7.03 29.32 -8.39
N HIS A 174 -7.63 28.62 -9.36
CA HIS A 174 -7.01 27.58 -10.19
C HIS A 174 -6.47 26.38 -9.42
N LYS A 175 -6.97 26.13 -8.20
CA LYS A 175 -6.61 24.96 -7.38
C LYS A 175 -7.64 23.87 -7.55
N PHE A 176 -7.24 22.62 -7.38
CA PHE A 176 -8.18 21.51 -7.47
C PHE A 176 -9.35 21.67 -6.49
N LEU A 177 -10.54 21.34 -6.97
CA LEU A 177 -11.73 21.31 -6.14
C LEU A 177 -11.54 20.37 -4.95
N ASN A 178 -12.06 20.79 -3.80
CA ASN A 178 -12.18 19.90 -2.66
C ASN A 178 -13.02 18.67 -3.09
N PHE A 179 -12.54 17.46 -2.76
CA PHE A 179 -13.21 16.22 -3.16
C PHE A 179 -14.71 16.18 -2.81
N ARG A 180 -15.13 16.85 -1.72
CA ARG A 180 -16.53 16.98 -1.30
C ARG A 180 -17.42 17.76 -2.27
N LYS A 181 -16.84 18.52 -3.21
CA LYS A 181 -17.55 19.29 -4.24
C LYS A 181 -17.83 18.45 -5.49
N PHE A 182 -17.29 17.24 -5.61
CA PHE A 182 -17.68 16.36 -6.70
C PHE A 182 -19.15 15.96 -6.53
N ASP A 183 -19.88 15.94 -7.64
CA ASP A 183 -21.27 15.55 -7.71
C ASP A 183 -21.45 14.46 -8.78
N LYS A 184 -22.70 14.07 -9.08
CA LYS A 184 -23.01 13.05 -10.09
C LYS A 184 -22.54 13.41 -11.51
N LYS A 185 -22.24 14.67 -11.82
CA LYS A 185 -21.74 15.10 -13.14
C LYS A 185 -20.32 14.62 -13.41
N PHE A 186 -19.61 14.14 -12.39
CA PHE A 186 -18.28 13.58 -12.50
C PHE A 186 -18.21 12.34 -13.41
N GLU A 187 -19.35 11.70 -13.73
CA GLU A 187 -19.45 10.61 -14.71
C GLU A 187 -19.54 11.09 -16.17
N ASN A 188 -19.75 12.39 -16.40
CA ASN A 188 -19.85 12.95 -17.76
C ASN A 188 -18.51 12.82 -18.50
N SER A 189 -18.56 12.50 -19.79
CA SER A 189 -17.35 12.30 -20.61
C SER A 189 -16.40 13.49 -20.59
N ASP A 190 -16.92 14.72 -20.59
CA ASP A 190 -16.13 15.95 -20.52
C ASP A 190 -15.34 16.07 -19.20
N TYR A 191 -15.93 15.68 -18.05
CA TYR A 191 -15.19 15.60 -16.78
C TYR A 191 -14.10 14.53 -16.84
N VAL A 192 -14.45 13.34 -17.32
CA VAL A 192 -13.53 12.21 -17.44
C VAL A 192 -12.35 12.55 -18.34
N ASP A 193 -12.58 13.24 -19.45
CA ASP A 193 -11.52 13.61 -20.40
C ASP A 193 -10.57 14.67 -19.82
N GLN A 194 -11.06 15.62 -19.02
CA GLN A 194 -10.22 16.55 -18.26
C GLN A 194 -9.35 15.83 -17.22
N ILE A 195 -9.89 14.80 -16.55
CA ILE A 195 -9.13 13.97 -15.60
C ILE A 195 -8.04 13.18 -16.31
N LYS A 196 -8.34 12.58 -17.47
CA LYS A 196 -7.34 11.87 -18.29
C LYS A 196 -6.21 12.80 -18.72
N LEU A 197 -6.56 14.03 -19.12
CA LEU A 197 -5.60 15.05 -19.53
C LEU A 197 -4.65 15.40 -18.38
N GLU A 198 -5.19 15.62 -17.18
CA GLU A 198 -4.37 15.87 -15.99
C GLU A 198 -3.54 14.65 -15.57
N PHE A 199 -4.11 13.44 -15.62
CA PHE A 199 -3.40 12.20 -15.33
C PHE A 199 -2.16 12.04 -16.22
N LEU A 200 -2.31 12.24 -17.53
CA LEU A 200 -1.18 12.19 -18.47
C LEU A 200 -0.15 13.27 -18.16
N ALA A 201 -0.57 14.48 -17.79
CA ALA A 201 0.35 15.56 -17.42
C ALA A 201 1.17 15.22 -16.16
N GLN A 202 0.54 14.68 -15.12
CA GLN A 202 1.21 14.22 -13.90
C GLN A 202 2.13 13.02 -14.16
N TYR A 203 1.69 12.06 -14.97
CA TYR A 203 2.49 10.91 -15.37
C TYR A 203 3.76 11.32 -16.15
N GLU A 204 3.65 12.22 -17.13
CA GLU A 204 4.81 12.72 -17.85
C GLU A 204 5.74 13.55 -16.94
N LYS A 205 5.18 14.31 -15.99
CA LYS A 205 5.98 15.03 -14.98
C LYS A 205 6.74 14.06 -14.08
N PHE A 206 6.11 12.98 -13.61
CA PHE A 206 6.76 11.93 -12.83
C PHE A 206 7.96 11.37 -13.59
N LYS A 207 7.78 10.99 -14.85
CA LYS A 207 8.84 10.43 -15.69
C LYS A 207 10.03 11.37 -15.85
N ARG A 208 9.78 12.66 -16.07
CA ARG A 208 10.85 13.67 -16.16
C ARG A 208 11.65 13.80 -14.88
N ILE A 209 10.99 13.74 -13.73
CA ILE A 209 11.62 13.90 -12.40
C ILE A 209 12.46 12.67 -12.05
N PHE A 210 11.86 11.48 -12.11
CA PHE A 210 12.50 10.25 -11.63
C PHE A 210 13.37 9.59 -12.70
N GLY A 211 13.17 9.91 -13.98
CA GLY A 211 13.90 9.31 -15.10
C GLY A 211 13.49 7.87 -15.39
N ARG A 212 12.35 7.41 -14.86
CA ARG A 212 11.78 6.08 -15.09
C ARG A 212 10.25 6.10 -15.04
N GLU A 213 9.64 5.03 -15.52
CA GLU A 213 8.21 4.77 -15.32
C GLU A 213 7.88 4.63 -13.82
N PRO A 214 6.69 5.05 -13.36
CA PRO A 214 6.27 4.75 -12.00
C PRO A 214 6.13 3.25 -11.82
N ASP A 215 6.60 2.72 -10.69
CA ASP A 215 6.53 1.28 -10.40
C ASP A 215 5.11 0.81 -10.10
N HIS A 216 4.24 1.75 -9.72
CA HIS A 216 2.82 1.54 -9.46
C HIS A 216 2.06 2.88 -9.53
N LEU A 217 0.75 2.82 -9.67
CA LEU A 217 -0.14 3.98 -9.61
C LEU A 217 -1.07 3.86 -8.42
N THR A 218 -1.27 4.98 -7.74
CA THR A 218 -2.25 5.15 -6.68
C THR A 218 -2.90 6.51 -6.85
N SER A 219 -3.84 6.87 -5.98
CA SER A 219 -4.37 8.23 -6.00
C SER A 219 -4.76 8.76 -4.64
N HIS A 220 -4.52 10.04 -4.45
CA HIS A 220 -4.97 10.77 -3.28
C HIS A 220 -6.49 10.72 -3.19
N HIS A 221 -7.01 10.42 -1.99
CA HIS A 221 -8.44 10.19 -1.74
C HIS A 221 -9.09 9.06 -2.57
N ASP A 222 -8.33 8.12 -3.13
CA ASP A 222 -8.82 6.98 -3.93
C ASP A 222 -9.69 7.38 -5.16
N VAL A 223 -9.45 8.57 -5.71
CA VAL A 223 -10.24 9.16 -6.81
C VAL A 223 -10.34 8.27 -8.05
N LEU A 224 -9.36 7.40 -8.33
CA LEU A 224 -9.36 6.51 -9.51
C LEU A 224 -10.54 5.53 -9.53
N THR A 225 -11.16 5.30 -8.38
CA THR A 225 -12.23 4.32 -8.22
C THR A 225 -13.62 4.97 -8.11
N PHE A 226 -13.72 6.29 -8.28
CA PHE A 226 -14.97 7.03 -8.01
C PHE A 226 -16.13 6.67 -8.93
N ASN A 227 -15.87 6.28 -10.17
CA ASN A 227 -16.90 5.88 -11.12
C ASN A 227 -16.40 4.87 -12.14
N ASN A 228 -17.34 4.27 -12.88
CA ASN A 228 -17.05 3.27 -13.88
C ASN A 228 -16.13 3.79 -15.01
N PRO A 229 -16.38 4.94 -15.65
CA PRO A 229 -15.49 5.44 -16.70
C PRO A 229 -14.02 5.61 -16.28
N LEU A 230 -13.76 6.18 -15.10
CA LEU A 230 -12.41 6.41 -14.60
C LEU A 230 -11.75 5.10 -14.17
N PHE A 231 -12.48 4.25 -13.44
CA PHE A 231 -12.01 2.91 -13.09
C PHE A 231 -11.59 2.15 -14.35
N HIS A 232 -12.44 2.17 -15.39
CA HIS A 232 -12.15 1.49 -16.63
C HIS A 232 -10.94 2.06 -17.37
N PHE A 233 -10.86 3.39 -17.48
CA PHE A 233 -9.73 4.07 -18.10
C PHE A 233 -8.42 3.67 -17.43
N MET A 234 -8.35 3.75 -16.10
CA MET A 234 -7.14 3.45 -15.34
C MET A 234 -6.75 1.99 -15.46
N HIS A 235 -7.71 1.06 -15.35
CA HIS A 235 -7.44 -0.37 -15.46
C HIS A 235 -7.01 -0.78 -16.87
N ALA A 236 -7.54 -0.15 -17.91
CA ALA A 236 -7.09 -0.35 -19.28
C ALA A 236 -5.68 0.21 -19.49
N TRP A 237 -5.44 1.45 -19.06
CA TRP A 237 -4.16 2.13 -19.21
C TRP A 237 -3.04 1.41 -18.44
N SER A 238 -3.33 0.98 -17.20
CA SER A 238 -2.43 0.18 -16.36
C SER A 238 -2.00 -1.11 -17.06
N ARG A 239 -2.96 -1.84 -17.65
CA ARG A 239 -2.68 -3.08 -18.40
C ARG A 239 -1.87 -2.82 -19.66
N GLU A 240 -2.22 -1.79 -20.43
CA GLU A 240 -1.48 -1.40 -21.62
C GLU A 240 -0.01 -1.04 -21.30
N LYS A 241 0.22 -0.37 -20.18
CA LYS A 241 1.56 0.05 -19.74
C LYS A 241 2.31 -0.99 -18.92
N GLY A 242 1.62 -2.02 -18.43
CA GLY A 242 2.15 -2.98 -17.47
C GLY A 242 2.37 -2.41 -16.07
N ILE A 243 1.85 -1.22 -15.74
CA ILE A 243 2.10 -0.55 -14.46
C ILE A 243 0.97 -0.91 -13.47
N PRO A 244 1.24 -1.56 -12.34
CA PRO A 244 0.20 -2.00 -11.41
C PRO A 244 -0.54 -0.83 -10.75
N LEU A 245 -1.86 -1.00 -10.54
CA LEU A 245 -2.68 -0.11 -9.73
C LEU A 245 -2.78 -0.62 -8.30
N ARG A 246 -2.85 0.29 -7.32
CA ARG A 246 -3.31 -0.05 -5.96
C ARG A 246 -4.69 -0.70 -6.01
N ASN A 247 -4.85 -1.78 -5.27
CA ASN A 247 -6.06 -2.60 -5.30
C ASN A 247 -7.22 -1.92 -4.54
N HIS A 248 -8.41 -1.89 -5.13
CA HIS A 248 -9.62 -1.33 -4.50
C HIS A 248 -10.18 -2.20 -3.37
N ARG A 249 -9.71 -3.44 -3.22
CA ARG A 249 -10.12 -4.37 -2.15
C ARG A 249 -9.46 -4.01 -0.82
N PHE A 250 -10.03 -3.02 -0.15
CA PHE A 250 -9.52 -2.53 1.12
C PHE A 250 -9.77 -3.49 2.29
N LEU A 251 -8.80 -3.55 3.21
CA LEU A 251 -8.91 -4.25 4.48
C LEU A 251 -8.84 -3.25 5.66
N PRO A 252 -9.82 -3.28 6.57
CA PRO A 252 -11.09 -4.00 6.47
C PRO A 252 -11.99 -3.32 5.43
N SER A 253 -12.86 -4.10 4.79
CA SER A 253 -13.75 -3.63 3.73
C SER A 253 -14.67 -2.49 4.16
N SER A 254 -14.99 -2.41 5.45
CA SER A 254 -15.82 -1.34 6.03
C SER A 254 -15.14 0.03 6.06
N LYS A 255 -13.81 0.12 6.02
CA LYS A 255 -13.11 1.41 6.15
C LYS A 255 -13.22 2.29 4.91
N ARG A 256 -13.42 1.70 3.73
CA ARG A 256 -13.80 2.45 2.52
C ARG A 256 -15.12 3.18 2.72
N PHE A 257 -16.12 2.46 3.24
CA PHE A 257 -17.48 2.97 3.48
C PHE A 257 -17.51 4.20 4.42
N TRP A 258 -16.67 4.25 5.46
CA TRP A 258 -16.70 5.34 6.44
C TRP A 258 -16.08 6.66 5.94
N TYR A 259 -14.97 6.61 5.21
CA TYR A 259 -14.33 7.81 4.64
C TYR A 259 -15.15 8.39 3.49
N ASP A 260 -15.68 7.50 2.64
CA ASP A 260 -16.49 7.86 1.49
C ASP A 260 -17.84 8.46 1.91
N THR A 261 -18.54 7.84 2.86
CA THR A 261 -19.93 8.22 3.18
C THR A 261 -20.05 9.50 4.01
N ILE A 262 -19.07 9.81 4.87
CA ILE A 262 -19.13 11.03 5.71
C ILE A 262 -18.60 12.26 4.96
N ALA A 263 -17.63 12.09 4.07
CA ALA A 263 -17.02 13.20 3.36
C ALA A 263 -17.63 13.47 1.97
N LEU A 264 -18.11 12.44 1.25
CA LEU A 264 -18.68 12.57 -0.09
C LEU A 264 -20.21 12.37 -0.10
N THR A 265 -20.93 13.09 0.76
CA THR A 265 -22.41 12.96 0.88
C THR A 265 -23.17 13.28 -0.41
N GLN A 266 -22.51 13.84 -1.41
CA GLN A 266 -23.07 14.21 -2.72
C GLN A 266 -22.67 13.25 -3.87
N VAL A 267 -21.84 12.24 -3.61
CA VAL A 267 -21.36 11.27 -4.61
C VAL A 267 -21.75 9.84 -4.20
N ASN A 268 -22.33 9.09 -5.13
CA ASN A 268 -22.59 7.67 -4.95
C ASN A 268 -21.35 6.87 -5.36
N LEU A 269 -20.40 6.69 -4.44
CA LEU A 269 -19.21 5.88 -4.74
C LEU A 269 -19.55 4.40 -4.88
N PRO A 270 -18.89 3.67 -5.81
CA PRO A 270 -19.16 2.26 -6.03
C PRO A 270 -18.70 1.41 -4.83
N SER A 271 -19.49 0.38 -4.53
CA SER A 271 -19.10 -0.61 -3.53
C SER A 271 -17.92 -1.47 -4.01
N ILE A 272 -17.20 -2.13 -3.09
CA ILE A 272 -16.17 -3.12 -3.45
C ILE A 272 -16.74 -4.21 -4.37
N SER A 273 -17.97 -4.66 -4.12
CA SER A 273 -18.65 -5.64 -4.99
C SER A 273 -18.86 -5.11 -6.41
N THR A 274 -19.26 -3.84 -6.52
CA THR A 274 -19.45 -3.17 -7.81
C THR A 274 -18.14 -3.11 -8.60
N MET A 275 -17.05 -2.65 -7.98
CA MET A 275 -15.75 -2.60 -8.66
C MET A 275 -15.18 -3.98 -8.99
N ASN A 276 -15.41 -4.99 -8.13
CA ASN A 276 -15.05 -6.37 -8.46
C ASN A 276 -15.76 -6.84 -9.74
N SER A 277 -17.03 -6.46 -9.95
CA SER A 277 -17.77 -6.77 -11.18
C SER A 277 -17.26 -6.00 -12.40
N TRP A 278 -16.68 -4.82 -12.23
CA TRP A 278 -16.03 -4.09 -13.32
C TRP A 278 -14.70 -4.71 -13.69
N GLU A 279 -13.92 -5.12 -12.68
CA GLU A 279 -12.59 -5.71 -12.87
C GLU A 279 -12.63 -7.04 -13.63
N THR A 280 -13.66 -7.88 -13.42
CA THR A 280 -13.81 -9.17 -14.13
C THR A 280 -13.86 -9.01 -15.64
N GLY A 281 -14.30 -7.84 -16.14
CA GLY A 281 -14.35 -7.55 -17.58
C GLY A 281 -12.99 -7.40 -18.25
N PHE A 282 -11.90 -7.30 -17.49
CA PHE A 282 -10.55 -7.09 -18.04
C PHE A 282 -9.70 -8.36 -18.16
N GLY A 283 -10.15 -9.49 -17.59
CA GLY A 283 -9.34 -10.71 -17.50
C GLY A 283 -8.16 -10.59 -16.52
N GLU A 284 -7.31 -11.62 -16.53
CA GLU A 284 -6.11 -11.70 -15.68
C GLU A 284 -5.04 -10.70 -16.14
N ALA A 285 -4.38 -10.04 -15.19
CA ALA A 285 -3.28 -9.13 -15.49
C ALA A 285 -1.97 -9.91 -15.69
N GLU A 286 -1.14 -9.48 -16.64
CA GLU A 286 0.18 -10.08 -16.92
C GLU A 286 1.30 -9.61 -15.96
N PHE A 287 0.95 -8.85 -14.92
CA PHE A 287 1.88 -8.39 -13.90
C PHE A 287 1.39 -8.74 -12.49
N GLU A 288 2.35 -8.87 -11.56
CA GLU A 288 2.02 -9.05 -10.15
C GLU A 288 1.55 -7.71 -9.55
N SER A 289 0.47 -7.75 -8.79
CA SER A 289 -0.03 -6.62 -8.01
C SER A 289 -0.57 -7.11 -6.66
N PRO A 290 -0.61 -6.26 -5.61
CA PRO A 290 -1.28 -6.58 -4.37
C PRO A 290 -2.73 -7.03 -4.60
N GLN A 291 -3.14 -8.08 -3.90
CA GLN A 291 -4.52 -8.60 -3.98
C GLN A 291 -5.46 -7.85 -3.04
N HIS A 292 -4.91 -7.28 -1.96
CA HIS A 292 -5.63 -6.46 -1.00
C HIS A 292 -4.75 -5.32 -0.51
N THR A 293 -5.39 -4.21 -0.13
CA THR A 293 -4.73 -3.02 0.42
C THR A 293 -5.23 -2.74 1.82
N VAL A 294 -4.32 -2.73 2.78
CA VAL A 294 -4.63 -2.48 4.19
C VAL A 294 -4.58 -0.98 4.46
N VAL A 295 -5.73 -0.41 4.81
CA VAL A 295 -5.92 1.05 4.95
C VAL A 295 -6.28 1.44 6.39
N GLU A 296 -6.27 0.52 7.34
CA GLU A 296 -6.88 0.75 8.64
C GLU A 296 -5.95 1.46 9.64
N HIS A 297 -4.76 1.84 9.17
CA HIS A 297 -3.71 2.47 9.96
C HIS A 297 -3.92 3.99 10.15
N TYR A 298 -4.88 4.63 9.46
CA TYR A 298 -5.21 6.04 9.67
C TYR A 298 -5.52 6.40 11.14
N GLY A 299 -5.09 7.60 11.53
CA GLY A 299 -5.29 8.22 12.84
C GLY A 299 -6.75 8.48 13.21
N PRO A 300 -7.01 9.09 14.39
CA PRO A 300 -8.36 9.43 14.81
C PRO A 300 -9.05 10.34 13.78
N ILE A 301 -10.37 10.17 13.62
CA ILE A 301 -11.16 10.98 12.70
C ILE A 301 -11.33 12.38 13.33
N PRO A 302 -11.04 13.48 12.62
CA PRO A 302 -11.29 14.84 13.06
C PRO A 302 -12.74 15.01 13.52
N PRO A 303 -12.98 15.77 14.60
CA PRO A 303 -12.05 16.69 15.24
C PRO A 303 -11.16 16.08 16.35
N PHE A 304 -11.15 14.75 16.53
CA PHE A 304 -10.42 14.14 17.63
C PHE A 304 -8.92 14.05 17.30
N GLY A 305 -8.09 14.65 18.14
CA GLY A 305 -6.64 14.47 18.11
C GLY A 305 -6.15 13.28 18.92
N VAL A 306 -4.87 12.96 18.80
CA VAL A 306 -4.17 11.95 19.59
C VAL A 306 -3.99 12.48 21.01
N THR A 307 -4.74 11.92 21.96
CA THR A 307 -4.67 12.32 23.38
C THR A 307 -3.56 11.61 24.15
N CYS A 308 -3.18 10.40 23.73
CA CYS A 308 -2.12 9.60 24.34
C CYS A 308 -1.35 8.86 23.24
N TYR A 309 -0.13 9.32 22.98
CA TYR A 309 0.73 8.73 21.94
C TYR A 309 1.11 7.28 22.26
N GLU A 310 1.44 6.96 23.51
CA GLU A 310 1.77 5.58 23.91
C GLU A 310 0.63 4.61 23.65
N SER A 311 -0.60 4.98 24.04
CA SER A 311 -1.80 4.17 23.78
C SER A 311 -2.08 4.04 22.28
N THR A 312 -1.92 5.12 21.52
CA THR A 312 -2.17 5.14 20.07
C THR A 312 -1.14 4.30 19.31
N LYS A 313 0.14 4.42 19.69
CA LYS A 313 1.25 3.62 19.19
C LYS A 313 1.00 2.14 19.45
N ARG A 314 0.64 1.74 20.67
CA ARG A 314 0.30 0.35 21.01
C ARG A 314 -0.85 -0.18 20.15
N LYS A 315 -1.94 0.59 20.00
CA LYS A 315 -3.08 0.21 19.13
C LYS A 315 -2.67 0.04 17.66
N LYS A 316 -1.77 0.89 17.15
CA LYS A 316 -1.23 0.79 15.80
C LYS A 316 -0.37 -0.48 15.64
N GLN A 317 0.50 -0.78 16.60
CA GLN A 317 1.28 -2.03 16.62
C GLN A 317 0.41 -3.29 16.69
N GLU A 318 -0.61 -3.30 17.56
CA GLU A 318 -1.58 -4.40 17.68
C GLU A 318 -2.28 -4.67 16.33
N LYS A 319 -2.64 -3.61 15.60
CA LYS A 319 -3.21 -3.70 14.25
C LYS A 319 -2.24 -4.27 13.23
N LEU A 320 -0.99 -3.80 13.21
CA LEU A 320 0.04 -4.34 12.30
C LEU A 320 0.24 -5.84 12.54
N ILE A 321 0.30 -6.26 13.81
CA ILE A 321 0.40 -7.68 14.19
C ILE A 321 -0.81 -8.47 13.68
N LYS A 322 -2.02 -7.96 13.91
CA LYS A 322 -3.27 -8.61 13.48
C LYS A 322 -3.31 -8.77 11.96
N TRP A 323 -3.02 -7.73 11.18
CA TRP A 323 -3.06 -7.82 9.72
C TRP A 323 -1.97 -8.74 9.17
N THR A 324 -0.81 -8.76 9.82
CA THR A 324 0.28 -9.65 9.43
C THR A 324 -0.11 -11.12 9.66
N SER A 325 -0.69 -11.43 10.82
CA SER A 325 -1.19 -12.77 11.11
C SER A 325 -2.31 -13.19 10.14
N ASP A 326 -3.25 -12.28 9.86
CA ASP A 326 -4.31 -12.49 8.85
C ASP A 326 -3.72 -12.76 7.45
N PHE A 327 -2.66 -12.04 7.07
CA PHE A 327 -1.99 -12.25 5.78
C PHE A 327 -1.33 -13.62 5.68
N LEU A 328 -0.64 -14.06 6.73
CA LEU A 328 0.05 -15.36 6.77
C LEU A 328 -0.91 -16.53 6.62
N VAL A 329 -2.13 -16.44 7.17
CA VAL A 329 -3.15 -17.50 7.03
C VAL A 329 -4.02 -17.35 5.77
N SER A 330 -4.04 -16.17 5.15
CA SER A 330 -4.80 -15.94 3.92
C SER A 330 -4.19 -16.68 2.72
N THR A 331 -4.92 -16.76 1.61
CA THR A 331 -4.37 -17.26 0.33
C THR A 331 -3.79 -16.16 -0.55
N ASP A 332 -3.67 -14.94 -0.02
CA ASP A 332 -3.00 -13.85 -0.74
C ASP A 332 -1.49 -14.12 -0.78
N SER A 333 -0.88 -14.00 -1.94
CA SER A 333 0.58 -13.97 -2.11
C SER A 333 1.14 -12.56 -1.93
N CYS A 334 0.36 -11.51 -2.20
CA CYS A 334 0.81 -10.13 -2.03
C CYS A 334 -0.25 -9.22 -1.42
N ARG A 335 0.15 -8.40 -0.43
CA ARG A 335 -0.67 -7.32 0.14
C ARG A 335 0.12 -6.02 0.24
N GLU A 336 -0.61 -4.92 0.10
CA GLU A 336 -0.11 -3.59 0.39
C GLU A 336 -0.58 -3.12 1.76
N ILE A 337 0.27 -2.42 2.51
CA ILE A 337 -0.05 -1.68 3.72
C ILE A 337 0.18 -0.20 3.44
N VAL A 338 -0.87 0.60 3.52
CA VAL A 338 -0.77 2.05 3.33
C VAL A 338 -0.47 2.71 4.66
N ILE A 339 0.55 3.56 4.66
CA ILE A 339 0.97 4.31 5.83
C ILE A 339 1.13 5.81 5.54
N HIS A 340 0.95 6.60 6.58
CA HIS A 340 1.15 8.06 6.55
C HIS A 340 2.15 8.45 7.61
N LEU A 341 3.32 8.94 7.18
CA LEU A 341 4.43 9.25 8.07
C LEU A 341 4.64 10.75 8.16
N ILE A 342 4.94 11.25 9.35
CA ILE A 342 5.53 12.58 9.53
C ILE A 342 6.56 12.50 10.65
N LYS A 343 7.80 12.91 10.35
CA LYS A 343 8.85 13.00 11.36
C LYS A 343 8.82 14.39 12.00
N THR A 344 8.51 14.45 13.28
CA THR A 344 8.34 15.69 14.02
C THR A 344 8.49 15.47 15.52
N ASP A 345 8.73 16.55 16.25
CA ASP A 345 8.73 16.57 17.72
C ASP A 345 7.39 17.02 18.32
N PHE A 346 6.46 17.53 17.50
CA PHE A 346 5.12 17.93 17.94
C PHE A 346 4.30 16.74 18.44
N ARG A 347 3.56 16.95 19.53
CA ARG A 347 2.68 15.93 20.13
C ARG A 347 1.29 16.47 20.46
N ASP A 348 1.02 17.76 20.23
CA ASP A 348 -0.32 18.33 20.29
C ASP A 348 -0.83 18.63 18.87
N GLN A 349 -2.06 18.21 18.57
CA GLN A 349 -2.74 18.52 17.31
C GLN A 349 -2.77 20.04 17.03
N ARG A 350 -2.86 20.88 18.06
CA ARG A 350 -2.85 22.34 17.93
C ARG A 350 -1.53 22.86 17.37
N GLU A 351 -0.40 22.34 17.84
CA GLU A 351 0.92 22.69 17.31
C GLU A 351 1.02 22.37 15.82
N PHE A 352 0.49 21.21 15.39
CA PHE A 352 0.41 20.88 13.97
C PHE A 352 -0.48 21.84 13.19
N VAL A 353 -1.67 22.13 13.71
CA VAL A 353 -2.61 23.03 13.01
C VAL A 353 -2.01 24.42 12.85
N GLU A 354 -1.39 24.96 13.89
CA GLU A 354 -0.76 26.29 13.88
C GLU A 354 0.45 26.32 12.94
N PHE A 355 1.35 25.34 13.04
CA PHE A 355 2.56 25.31 12.24
C PHE A 355 2.29 25.09 10.74
N TYR A 356 1.33 24.22 10.40
CA TYR A 356 1.02 23.86 9.01
C TYR A 356 -0.20 24.62 8.46
N ASP A 357 -0.74 25.63 9.14
CA ASP A 357 -1.86 26.43 8.62
C ASP A 357 -1.61 27.01 7.21
N PRO A 358 -0.40 27.52 6.87
CA PRO A 358 -0.11 28.00 5.52
C PRO A 358 -0.26 26.94 4.42
N LEU A 359 -0.23 25.64 4.76
CA LEU A 359 -0.46 24.56 3.80
C LEU A 359 -1.89 24.59 3.25
N ARG A 360 -2.87 25.07 4.03
CA ARG A 360 -4.29 25.13 3.61
C ARG A 360 -4.50 26.01 2.38
N SER A 361 -3.70 27.07 2.23
CA SER A 361 -3.77 27.97 1.09
C SER A 361 -2.81 27.56 -0.03
N THR A 362 -1.59 27.11 0.30
CA THR A 362 -0.55 26.77 -0.70
C THR A 362 -0.77 25.41 -1.36
N TYR A 363 -1.27 24.42 -0.62
CA TYR A 363 -1.59 23.09 -1.12
C TYR A 363 -2.83 22.53 -0.41
N PRO A 364 -4.04 22.99 -0.78
CA PRO A 364 -5.27 22.51 -0.15
C PRO A 364 -5.43 21.00 -0.36
N GLY A 365 -6.24 20.36 0.48
CA GLY A 365 -6.61 18.94 0.32
C GLY A 365 -5.71 17.94 1.06
N ILE A 366 -4.64 18.39 1.73
CA ILE A 366 -3.99 17.65 2.81
C ILE A 366 -4.58 18.11 4.15
N GLU A 367 -5.19 17.19 4.92
CA GLU A 367 -5.80 17.54 6.20
C GLU A 367 -4.78 17.51 7.34
N ILE A 368 -4.27 18.71 7.69
CA ILE A 368 -3.28 18.93 8.75
C ILE A 368 -3.72 18.45 10.13
N LYS A 369 -5.03 18.37 10.39
CA LYS A 369 -5.55 17.81 11.66
C LYS A 369 -5.23 16.33 11.86
N TYR A 370 -4.84 15.60 10.82
CA TYR A 370 -4.40 14.21 10.94
C TYR A 370 -2.90 14.05 11.19
N PHE A 371 -2.11 15.14 11.20
CA PHE A 371 -0.65 15.03 11.28
C PHE A 371 -0.17 14.45 12.62
N ASP A 372 -0.91 14.65 13.70
CA ASP A 372 -0.67 13.97 14.97
C ASP A 372 -0.83 12.44 14.85
N GLY A 373 -1.82 11.98 14.10
CA GLY A 373 -2.01 10.57 13.72
C GLY A 373 -0.85 10.02 12.88
N ARG A 374 -0.32 10.82 11.94
CA ARG A 374 0.87 10.48 11.15
C ARG A 374 2.14 10.41 12.00
N ALA A 375 2.24 11.23 13.05
CA ALA A 375 3.36 11.18 13.97
C ALA A 375 3.31 9.91 14.83
N ALA A 376 2.12 9.54 15.33
CA ALA A 376 1.93 8.29 16.05
C ALA A 376 2.23 7.05 15.19
N GLU A 377 1.96 7.14 13.89
CA GLU A 377 2.29 6.13 12.89
C GLU A 377 3.78 5.96 12.67
N TYR A 378 4.48 7.06 12.47
CA TYR A 378 5.94 7.07 12.39
C TYR A 378 6.56 6.44 13.64
N LEU A 379 6.11 6.83 14.83
CA LEU A 379 6.61 6.28 16.10
C LEU A 379 6.30 4.78 16.26
N SER A 380 5.12 4.33 15.81
CA SER A 380 4.74 2.92 15.82
C SER A 380 5.69 2.08 14.97
N LEU A 381 5.98 2.52 13.74
CA LEU A 381 6.92 1.82 12.87
C LEU A 381 8.34 1.89 13.40
N HIS A 382 8.79 3.05 13.90
CA HIS A 382 10.12 3.20 14.48
C HIS A 382 10.41 2.15 15.57
N GLU A 383 9.42 1.87 16.41
CA GLU A 383 9.57 0.92 17.52
C GLU A 383 9.57 -0.54 17.07
N LYS A 384 8.59 -0.98 16.25
CA LYS A 384 8.46 -2.40 15.87
C LYS A 384 7.73 -2.57 14.54
N ARG A 385 8.23 -3.49 13.71
CA ARG A 385 7.59 -3.91 12.45
C ARG A 385 7.57 -5.44 12.34
N PRO A 386 6.41 -6.09 12.20
CA PRO A 386 6.32 -7.55 12.13
C PRO A 386 7.17 -8.18 11.01
N TRP A 387 7.22 -7.53 9.84
CA TRP A 387 7.97 -7.98 8.65
C TRP A 387 9.48 -7.74 8.70
N THR A 388 10.01 -7.09 9.74
CA THR A 388 11.48 -6.95 9.87
C THR A 388 12.09 -7.95 10.83
N THR A 389 11.25 -8.64 11.59
CA THR A 389 11.66 -9.57 12.64
C THR A 389 11.37 -11.03 12.27
N HIS A 390 10.67 -11.29 11.17
CA HIS A 390 10.19 -12.62 10.84
C HIS A 390 10.65 -13.07 9.44
N PRO A 391 11.35 -14.21 9.31
CA PRO A 391 11.90 -14.69 8.04
C PRO A 391 10.83 -15.02 6.98
N ALA A 392 9.61 -15.36 7.42
CA ALA A 392 8.44 -15.58 6.54
C ALA A 392 7.97 -14.36 5.74
N LEU A 393 8.42 -13.16 6.10
CA LEU A 393 7.86 -11.91 5.60
C LEU A 393 9.00 -11.02 5.17
N ASP A 394 9.51 -11.23 3.96
CA ASP A 394 10.39 -10.26 3.36
C ASP A 394 9.56 -9.11 2.77
N LEU A 395 10.09 -7.90 2.88
CA LEU A 395 9.57 -6.80 2.08
C LEU A 395 9.82 -7.15 0.62
N SER A 396 8.77 -7.10 -0.20
CA SER A 396 8.89 -7.39 -1.63
C SER A 396 10.09 -6.62 -2.19
N PRO A 397 11.06 -7.30 -2.83
CA PRO A 397 12.17 -6.58 -3.44
C PRO A 397 11.60 -5.69 -4.52
N ALA A 398 12.12 -4.46 -4.61
CA ALA A 398 12.01 -3.67 -5.82
C ALA A 398 12.81 -4.36 -6.92
N TYR A 399 12.25 -5.42 -7.51
CA TYR A 399 12.85 -6.05 -8.68
C TYR A 399 12.72 -5.05 -9.83
N PHE A 400 13.86 -4.58 -10.34
CA PHE A 400 13.92 -3.95 -11.66
C PHE A 400 13.31 -4.92 -12.67
N ARG A 401 12.06 -4.68 -13.07
CA ARG A 401 11.55 -5.24 -14.32
C ARG A 401 11.93 -4.26 -15.42
N PRO A 402 12.89 -4.58 -16.31
CA PRO A 402 12.70 -4.13 -17.68
C PRO A 402 11.42 -4.83 -18.14
N PHE A 403 10.36 -4.09 -18.40
CA PHE A 403 9.20 -4.60 -19.13
C PHE A 403 9.68 -4.95 -20.55
N MET A 404 10.28 -6.13 -20.71
CA MET A 404 10.43 -6.74 -22.02
C MET A 404 9.05 -7.26 -22.41
N LYS A 405 8.55 -6.75 -23.54
CA LYS A 405 7.41 -7.37 -24.24
C LYS A 405 7.70 -8.87 -24.40
N SER A 406 6.66 -9.66 -24.27
CA SER A 406 6.61 -11.12 -24.11
C SER A 406 7.28 -11.99 -25.20
N ASP A 407 8.10 -11.43 -26.09
CA ASP A 407 8.66 -12.16 -27.23
C ASP A 407 10.02 -12.85 -26.97
N ASP A 408 10.70 -12.61 -25.83
CA ASP A 408 12.07 -13.12 -25.62
C ASP A 408 12.24 -14.20 -24.52
N CYS A 409 11.18 -14.77 -23.96
CA CYS A 409 11.30 -15.94 -23.07
C CYS A 409 11.41 -17.26 -23.86
N ARG A 410 12.51 -17.45 -24.59
CA ARG A 410 12.96 -18.79 -25.00
C ARG A 410 13.91 -19.38 -23.96
N ALA A 411 13.37 -20.37 -23.25
CA ALA A 411 14.06 -21.54 -22.69
C ALA A 411 15.27 -21.28 -21.77
N LEU A 412 15.02 -21.35 -20.46
CA LEU A 412 15.95 -22.03 -19.56
C LEU A 412 15.48 -23.48 -19.43
N LYS A 413 16.11 -24.35 -20.22
CA LYS A 413 16.06 -25.80 -20.05
C LYS A 413 17.19 -26.25 -19.11
N VAL A 414 16.82 -27.22 -18.28
CA VAL A 414 17.58 -28.14 -17.41
C VAL A 414 17.69 -27.70 -15.96
#